data_AF-A0A1M6M9M7-F1
#
_entry.id   AF-A0A1M6M9M7-F1
#
_cell.length_a   1.000
_cell.length_b   1.000
_cell.length_c   1.000
_cell.angle_alpha   90.00
_cell.angle_beta   90.00
_cell.angle_gamma   90.00
#
_symmetry.space_group_name_H-M   'P 1'
#
loop_
_entity.id
_entity.type
_entity.pdbx_description
1 polymer ?
#
loop_
_entity_poly.entity_id
_entity_poly.type
_entity_poly.pdbx_seq_one_letter_code
_entity_poly.pdbx_strand_id
1 'polypeptide(L)' 'MNTKLHVVTDRDGRPVRLFVTAGQVSDYKGALQSQLPQADRLIADQRYDAD' A
#
# COMPACT_ATOMS: atom_id res chain seq x y z
N MET A 1 6.29 17.37 8.10
CA MET A 1 6.93 16.26 7.34
C MET A 1 6.03 15.05 7.52
N ASN A 2 5.39 14.58 6.45
CA ASN A 2 4.45 13.45 6.54
C ASN A 2 5.18 12.17 6.11
N THR A 3 4.95 11.09 6.86
CA THR A 3 5.47 9.75 6.56
C THR A 3 4.27 8.85 6.33
N LYS A 4 4.33 8.00 5.30
CA LYS A 4 3.26 7.02 5.04
C LYS A 4 3.73 5.60 5.36
N LEU A 5 2.81 4.81 5.89
CA LEU A 5 2.99 3.38 6.16
C LEU A 5 2.09 2.58 5.24
N HIS A 6 2.66 1.71 4.41
CA HIS A 6 1.93 0.81 3.53
C HIS A 6 2.05 -0.61 4.08
N VAL A 7 0.91 -1.26 4.28
CA VAL A 7 0.83 -2.64 4.75
C VAL A 7 0.18 -3.49 3.67
N VAL A 8 0.81 -4.60 3.30
CA VAL A 8 0.18 -5.65 2.49
C VAL A 8 -0.20 -6.76 3.45
N THR A 9 -1.46 -7.17 3.47
CA THR A 9 -1.94 -8.25 4.34
C THR A 9 -2.38 -9.47 3.55
N ASP A 10 -2.40 -10.63 4.20
CA ASP A 10 -3.10 -11.80 3.70
C ASP A 10 -4.63 -11.65 3.86
N ARG A 11 -5.36 -12.71 3.53
CA ARG A 11 -6.84 -12.75 3.61
C ARG A 11 -7.37 -12.66 5.05
N ASP A 12 -6.54 -13.02 6.02
CA ASP A 12 -6.86 -12.98 7.45
C ASP A 12 -6.44 -11.63 8.08
N GLY A 13 -5.89 -10.70 7.29
CA GLY A 13 -5.41 -9.41 7.77
C GLY A 13 -4.01 -9.46 8.39
N ARG A 14 -3.27 -10.57 8.26
CA ARG A 14 -1.90 -10.65 8.78
C ARG A 14 -0.93 -9.91 7.86
N PRO A 15 -0.02 -9.07 8.38
CA PRO A 15 0.92 -8.33 7.55
C PRO A 15 1.92 -9.29 6.87
N VAL A 16 1.95 -9.26 5.54
CA VAL A 16 2.90 -9.97 4.68
C VAL A 16 4.09 -9.08 4.33
N ARG A 17 3.85 -7.77 4.12
CA ARG A 17 4.90 -6.77 3.85
C ARG A 17 4.55 -5.40 4.43
N LEU A 18 5.58 -4.65 4.80
CA LEU A 18 5.48 -3.30 5.36
C LEU A 18 6.47 -2.38 4.64
N PHE A 19 6.01 -1.20 4.22
CA PHE A 19 6.85 -0.19 3.58
C PHE A 19 6.60 1.18 4.18
N VAL A 20 7.67 1.96 4.35
CA VAL A 20 7.60 3.33 4.84
C VAL A 20 8.17 4.26 3.77
N THR A 21 7.40 5.24 3.35
CA THR A 21 7.89 6.29 2.44
C THR A 21 7.98 7.62 3.17
N ALA A 22 9.12 8.28 3.06
CA ALA A 22 9.31 9.62 3.58
C ALA A 22 8.69 10.66 2.64
N GLY A 23 7.99 11.64 3.19
CA GLY A 23 7.41 12.75 2.43
C GLY A 23 5.99 12.49 1.91
N GLN A 24 5.45 13.46 1.20
CA GLN A 24 4.16 13.35 0.52
C GLN A 24 4.33 12.59 -0.78
N VAL A 25 4.43 11.27 -0.67
CA VAL A 25 4.24 10.37 -1.81
C VAL A 25 2.74 10.11 -1.92
N SER A 26 2.16 10.52 -3.05
CA SER A 26 0.76 10.21 -3.34
C SER A 26 0.61 8.69 -3.56
N ASP A 27 -0.40 8.08 -2.95
CA ASP A 27 -0.75 6.67 -3.17
C ASP A 27 -1.34 6.44 -4.59
N TYR A 28 -1.41 7.50 -5.41
CA TYR A 28 -2.06 7.47 -6.70
C TYR A 28 -1.34 6.54 -7.70
N LYS A 29 -1.98 5.39 -7.88
CA LYS A 29 -1.95 4.48 -9.03
C LYS A 29 -0.64 3.79 -9.42
N GLY A 30 0.50 3.98 -8.76
CA GLY A 30 1.72 3.31 -9.25
C GLY A 30 2.81 2.96 -8.24
N ALA A 31 2.91 3.65 -7.12
CA ALA A 31 4.11 3.56 -6.28
C ALA A 31 4.33 2.16 -5.66
N LEU A 32 3.25 1.45 -5.33
CA LEU A 32 3.33 0.14 -4.68
C LEU A 32 3.33 -1.05 -5.67
N GLN A 33 2.89 -0.87 -6.93
CA GLN A 33 2.61 -1.99 -7.83
C GLN A 33 3.81 -2.92 -8.08
N SER A 34 5.02 -2.38 -8.17
CA SER A 34 6.24 -3.17 -8.40
C SER A 34 6.75 -3.91 -7.16
N GLN A 35 6.21 -3.62 -5.97
CA GLN A 35 6.67 -4.16 -4.69
C GLN A 35 5.68 -5.17 -4.07
N LEU A 36 4.52 -5.34 -4.70
CA LEU A 36 3.50 -6.27 -4.25
C LEU A 36 3.93 -7.72 -4.48
N PRO A 37 3.61 -8.63 -3.54
CA PRO A 37 3.84 -10.05 -3.75
C PRO A 37 2.97 -10.55 -4.91
N GLN A 38 3.46 -11.57 -5.62
CA GLN A 38 2.65 -12.26 -6.61
C GLN A 38 1.44 -12.91 -5.93
N ALA A 39 0.25 -12.62 -6.43
CA ALA A 39 -1.00 -13.18 -5.93
C ALA A 39 -1.98 -13.35 -7.10
N ASP A 40 -2.81 -14.39 -7.05
CA ASP A 40 -3.85 -14.64 -8.06
C ASP A 40 -4.91 -13.51 -8.09
N ARG A 41 -5.05 -12.80 -6.97
CA ARG A 41 -5.91 -11.63 -6.84
C ARG A 41 -5.34 -10.68 -5.80
N LEU A 42 -5.22 -9.42 -6.17
CA LEU A 42 -4.91 -8.32 -5.27
C LEU A 42 -6.16 -7.46 -5.09
N ILE A 43 -6.52 -7.18 -3.84
CA ILE A 43 -7.56 -6.21 -3.49
C ILE A 43 -6.84 -5.08 -2.76
N ALA A 44 -6.96 -3.86 -3.26
CA ALA A 44 -6.38 -2.67 -2.65
C ALA A 44 -7.49 -1.75 -2.16
N ASP A 45 -7.20 -0.96 -1.13
CA ASP A 45 -8.14 0.03 -0.62
C ASP A 45 -8.45 1.08 -1.69
N GLN A 46 -9.72 1.19 -2.08
CA GLN A 46 -10.17 2.13 -3.11
C GLN A 46 -10.48 3.52 -2.54
N ARG A 47 -10.62 3.63 -1.21
CA ARG A 47 -11.05 4.86 -0.55
C ARG A 47 -9.87 5.48 0.18
N TYR A 48 -9.34 6.53 -0.42
CA TYR A 48 -8.44 7.48 0.23
C TYR A 48 -9.09 8.87 0.10
N ASP A 49 -9.03 9.66 1.18
CA ASP A 49 -9.45 11.05 1.20
C ASP A 49 -8.34 11.88 0.54
N ALA A 50 -8.55 12.30 -0.70
CA ALA A 50 -7.54 12.91 -1.56
C ALA A 50 -7.73 14.42 -1.70
N ASP A 51 -8.01 15.10 -0.59
CA ASP A 51 -7.95 16.56 -0.46
C ASP A 51 -6.58 17.01 0.09
#